data_AF-A0A486P0H7-F1
#
_entry.id   AF-A0A486P0H7-F1
#
_cell.length_a   1.000
_cell.length_b   1.000
_cell.length_c   1.000
_cell.angle_alpha   90.00
_cell.angle_beta   90.00
_cell.angle_gamma   90.00
#
_symmetry.space_group_name_H-M   'P 1'
#
loop_
_entity.id
_entity.type
_entity.pdbx_description
1 polymer ?
#
loop_
_entity_poly.entity_id
_entity_poly.type
_entity_poly.pdbx_seq_one_letter_code
_entity_poly.pdbx_strand_id
1 'polypeptide(L)' 'MVRVFNQRGEVRLPAKVTPRIMPGVSAMGQGAWHDANMTGDRIDHGACMNTLTTHRPSPLAKGNPQHTNLVDIEKV' A
#
# COMPACT_ATOMS: atom_id res chain seq x y z
N MET A 1 15.29 -0.20 -3.60
CA MET A 1 14.16 0.29 -2.79
C MET A 1 13.08 0.73 -3.77
N VAL A 2 11.79 0.52 -3.48
CA VAL A 2 10.70 1.00 -4.35
C VAL A 2 9.70 1.83 -3.55
N ARG A 3 9.11 2.83 -4.20
CA ARG A 3 7.92 3.52 -3.72
C ARG A 3 6.70 2.87 -4.33
N VAL A 4 5.71 2.57 -3.49
CA VAL A 4 4.37 2.13 -3.93
C VAL A 4 3.41 3.20 -3.46
N PHE A 5 2.64 3.79 -4.37
CA PHE A 5 1.87 4.98 -4.05
C PHE A 5 0.57 5.08 -4.83
N ASN A 6 -0.34 5.89 -4.29
CA ASN A 6 -1.51 6.41 -4.98
C ASN A 6 -1.93 7.74 -4.34
N GLN A 7 -3.13 8.24 -4.66
CA GLN A 7 -3.65 9.51 -4.12
C GLN A 7 -3.79 9.55 -2.59
N ARG A 8 -3.76 8.40 -1.88
CA ARG A 8 -3.92 8.33 -0.43
C ARG A 8 -2.59 8.40 0.32
N GLY A 9 -1.50 7.93 -0.27
CA GLY A 9 -0.20 7.93 0.37
C GLY A 9 0.87 7.15 -0.40
N GLU A 10 2.05 7.09 0.20
CA GLU A 10 3.24 6.41 -0.31
C GLU A 10 3.83 5.52 0.79
N VAL A 11 4.18 4.29 0.41
CA VAL A 11 4.97 3.36 1.24
C VAL A 11 6.31 3.07 0.56
N ARG A 12 7.34 2.81 1.38
CA ARG A 12 8.69 2.49 0.90
C ARG A 12 9.17 1.15 1.43
N LEU A 13 9.50 0.23 0.53
CA LEU A 13 9.99 -1.10 0.88
C LEU A 13 10.94 -1.72 -0.16
N PRO A 14 11.74 -2.74 0.22
CA PRO A 14 12.46 -3.57 -0.74
C PRO A 14 11.50 -4.35 -1.65
N ALA A 15 11.83 -4.43 -2.94
CA ALA A 15 11.08 -5.25 -3.89
C ALA A 15 11.60 -6.69 -3.92
N LYS A 16 10.68 -7.66 -3.86
CA LYS A 16 10.97 -9.09 -4.11
C LYS A 16 10.40 -9.48 -5.46
N VAL A 17 11.27 -9.63 -6.46
CA VAL A 17 10.86 -10.09 -7.81
C VAL A 17 10.66 -11.61 -7.79
N THR A 18 9.52 -12.06 -8.31
CA THR A 18 9.18 -13.49 -8.33
C THR A 18 8.23 -13.80 -9.50
N PRO A 19 8.37 -14.96 -10.16
CA PRO A 19 7.45 -15.36 -11.23
C PRO A 19 6.08 -15.83 -10.74
N ARG A 20 5.84 -15.84 -9.42
CA ARG A 20 4.58 -16.33 -8.81
C ARG A 20 3.43 -15.34 -8.86
N ILE A 21 3.69 -14.09 -9.24
CA ILE A 21 2.68 -13.03 -9.33
C ILE A 21 2.45 -12.70 -10.80
N MET A 22 1.18 -12.60 -11.20
CA MET A 22 0.81 -12.30 -12.59
C MET A 22 1.33 -10.92 -13.03
N PRO A 23 1.65 -10.72 -14.31
CA PRO A 23 1.95 -9.40 -14.85
C PRO A 23 0.83 -8.39 -14.55
N GLY A 24 1.21 -7.17 -14.17
CA GLY A 24 0.27 -6.10 -13.81
C GLY A 24 -0.30 -6.20 -12.39
N VAL A 25 0.11 -7.20 -11.58
CA VAL A 25 -0.31 -7.36 -10.18
C VAL A 25 0.90 -7.29 -9.27
N SER A 26 0.70 -6.73 -8.07
CA SER A 26 1.68 -6.77 -6.98
C SER A 26 1.06 -7.42 -5.74
N ALA A 27 1.89 -8.08 -4.93
CA ALA A 27 1.48 -8.63 -3.64
C ALA A 27 2.19 -7.92 -2.49
N MET A 28 1.44 -7.59 -1.45
CA MET A 28 1.94 -7.02 -0.20
C MET A 28 1.28 -7.74 0.98
N GLY A 29 2.06 -8.03 2.02
CA GLY A 29 1.54 -8.61 3.26
C GLY A 29 0.81 -7.57 4.11
N GLN A 30 -0.22 -8.02 4.84
CA GLN A 30 -0.83 -7.24 5.91
C GLN A 30 -0.03 -7.41 7.22
N GLY A 31 -0.15 -6.43 8.13
CA GLY A 31 0.33 -6.53 9.51
C GLY A 31 1.64 -5.78 9.79
N ALA A 32 2.21 -5.16 8.77
CA ALA A 32 3.29 -4.20 8.93
C ALA A 32 2.87 -3.03 9.84
N TRP A 33 3.80 -2.60 10.70
CA TRP A 33 3.61 -1.44 11.56
C TRP A 33 3.71 -0.18 10.70
N HIS A 34 2.79 0.76 10.89
CA HIS A 34 2.85 2.04 10.20
C HIS A 34 3.96 2.90 10.83
N ASP A 35 4.92 3.33 10.01
CA ASP A 35 6.07 4.15 10.44
C ASP A 35 6.21 5.34 9.50
N ALA A 36 5.43 6.38 9.76
CA ALA A 36 5.45 7.62 8.98
C ALA A 36 5.56 8.84 9.90
N ASN A 37 6.41 9.78 9.53
CA ASN A 37 6.44 11.08 10.16
C ASN A 37 5.28 11.95 9.66
N MET A 38 4.16 11.93 10.38
CA MET A 38 2.94 12.62 9.97
C MET A 38 3.04 14.17 9.98
N THR A 39 4.01 14.73 10.70
CA THR A 39 4.34 16.16 10.68
C THR A 39 5.42 16.52 9.65
N GLY A 40 6.06 15.52 9.04
CA GLY A 40 7.11 15.67 8.04
C GLY A 40 6.65 15.28 6.64
N ASP A 41 7.40 14.38 6.01
CA ASP A 41 7.18 13.93 4.62
C ASP A 41 5.96 12.99 4.46
N ARG A 42 5.44 12.44 5.57
CA ARG A 42 4.29 11.53 5.62
C ARG A 42 4.49 10.25 4.81
N ILE A 43 5.72 9.83 4.61
CA ILE A 43 6.04 8.59 3.91
C ILE A 43 6.08 7.45 4.91
N ASP A 44 5.39 6.35 4.60
CA ASP A 44 5.36 5.17 5.46
C ASP A 44 6.52 4.21 5.11
N HIS A 45 7.52 4.20 6.01
CA HIS A 45 8.71 3.34 5.93
C HIS A 45 8.48 1.95 6.52
N GLY A 46 7.37 1.74 7.23
CA GLY A 46 7.00 0.45 7.80
C GLY A 46 6.28 -0.46 6.81
N ALA A 47 5.83 0.10 5.68
CA ALA A 47 5.12 -0.59 4.60
C ALA A 47 3.74 -1.13 5.00
N CYS A 48 2.99 -0.37 5.80
CA CYS A 48 1.61 -0.67 6.13
C CYS A 48 0.72 -0.49 4.88
N MET A 49 0.22 -1.60 4.32
CA MET A 49 -0.61 -1.53 3.10
C MET A 49 -1.91 -0.71 3.26
N ASN A 50 -2.35 -0.48 4.50
CA ASN A 50 -3.54 0.32 4.77
C ASN A 50 -3.33 1.80 4.41
N THR A 51 -2.08 2.29 4.37
CA THR A 51 -1.72 3.61 3.83
C THR A 51 -2.24 3.82 2.39
N LEU A 52 -2.38 2.73 1.62
CA LEU A 52 -2.81 2.75 0.22
C LEU A 52 -4.31 2.46 0.03
N THR A 53 -5.03 2.11 1.10
CA THR A 53 -6.39 1.56 1.06
C THR A 53 -7.45 2.61 1.39
N THR A 54 -8.59 2.60 0.69
CA THR A 54 -9.72 3.46 1.06
C THR A 54 -10.46 2.93 2.28
N HIS A 55 -10.86 3.81 3.19
CA HIS A 55 -11.65 3.45 4.37
C HIS A 55 -13.16 3.63 4.18
N ARG A 56 -13.62 3.92 2.95
CA ARG A 56 -15.04 4.03 2.65
C ARG A 56 -15.70 2.65 2.77
N PRO A 57 -16.65 2.43 3.69
CA PRO A 57 -17.31 1.14 3.85
C PRO A 57 -18.37 0.91 2.77
N SER A 58 -18.71 -0.35 2.52
CA SER A 58 -19.82 -0.72 1.64
C SER A 58 -21.17 -0.22 2.19
N PRO A 59 -22.13 0.13 1.32
CA PRO A 59 -23.38 0.78 1.76
C PRO A 59 -24.27 -0.12 2.61
N LEU A 60 -24.31 -1.44 2.33
CA LEU A 60 -25.16 -2.39 3.03
C LEU A 60 -24.49 -2.96 4.29
N ALA A 61 -23.44 -3.76 4.11
CA ALA A 61 -22.83 -4.54 5.20
C ALA A 61 -21.80 -3.75 6.02
N LYS A 62 -21.44 -2.52 5.61
CA LYS A 62 -20.40 -1.69 6.23
C LYS A 62 -19.01 -2.34 6.25
N GLY A 63 -18.77 -3.33 5.39
CA GLY A 63 -17.46 -3.99 5.24
C GLY A 63 -16.39 -3.07 4.65
N ASN A 64 -15.13 -3.36 4.96
CA ASN A 64 -13.97 -2.62 4.45
C ASN A 64 -13.55 -3.11 3.03
N PRO A 65 -12.89 -2.27 2.22
CA PRO A 65 -12.49 -2.63 0.86
C PRO A 65 -10.97 -2.95 0.74
N GLN A 66 -10.41 -3.76 1.64
CA GLN A 66 -8.96 -3.98 1.73
C GLN A 66 -8.30 -4.60 0.47
N HIS A 67 -9.07 -5.24 -0.40
CA HIS A 67 -8.57 -5.85 -1.64
C HIS A 67 -8.91 -5.05 -2.91
N THR A 68 -9.37 -3.80 -2.77
CA THR A 68 -9.71 -2.93 -3.91
C THR A 68 -8.74 -1.77 -3.97
N ASN A 69 -7.56 -2.01 -4.55
CA ASN A 69 -6.47 -1.05 -4.60
C ASN A 69 -5.86 -0.96 -6.01
N LEU A 70 -5.63 0.27 -6.45
CA LEU A 70 -4.80 0.59 -7.61
C LEU A 70 -3.65 1.47 -7.13
N VAL A 71 -2.45 1.18 -7.62
CA VAL A 71 -1.19 1.81 -7.20
C VAL A 71 -0.25 1.89 -8.39
N ASP A 72 0.68 2.83 -8.32
CA ASP A 72 1.88 2.85 -9.16
C ASP A 72 3.10 2.46 -8.32
N ILE A 73 4.12 1.95 -9.01
CA ILE A 73 5.36 1.49 -8.40
C ILE A 73 6.55 2.06 -9.16
N GLU A 74 7.46 2.70 -8.43
CA GLU A 74 8.67 3.27 -9.01
C GLU A 74 9.91 2.97 -8.16
N LYS A 75 11.08 2.99 -8.81
CA LYS A 75 12.36 2.94 -8.11
C LYS A 75 12.59 4.26 -7.37
N VAL A 76 13.05 4.17 -6.12
CA VAL A 76 13.57 5.31 -5.33
C VAL A 76 15.07 5.39 -5.49
#